data_AF-A0A1F8JNI9-F1
#
_entry.id   AF-A0A1F8JNI9-F1
#
_cell.length_a   1.000
_cell.length_b   1.000
_cell.length_c   1.000
_cell.angle_alpha   90.00
_cell.angle_beta   90.00
_cell.angle_gamma   90.00
#
_symmetry.space_group_name_H-M   'P 1'
#
loop_
_entity.id
_entity.type
_entity.pdbx_description
1 polymer ?
#
loop_
_entity_poly.entity_id
_entity_poly.type
_entity_poly.pdbx_seq_one_letter_code
_entity_poly.pdbx_strand_id
1 'polypeptide(L)'
;MTFEEQIKTYRELGDKINELELQRKALGFEIIQQMEEKTVKMGGFVVRHYKRLSIKLSIEEARIFDATKMEEVVDKDRIKALYEQGEPVQGVSEIEYIHVSREKKKMIIGQTYSR
;
A
#
# COMPACT_ATOMS: atom_id res chain seq x y z
N MET A 1 -19.39 -7.69 34.18
CA MET A 1 -19.61 -6.92 32.94
C MET A 1 -20.88 -7.46 32.31
N THR A 2 -21.92 -6.65 32.16
CA THR A 2 -23.21 -7.05 31.58
C THR A 2 -23.15 -7.09 30.05
N PHE A 3 -24.15 -7.70 29.41
CA PHE A 3 -24.21 -7.75 27.95
C PHE A 3 -24.31 -6.35 27.31
N GLU A 4 -25.04 -5.43 27.94
CA GLU A 4 -25.13 -4.02 27.51
C GLU A 4 -23.77 -3.31 27.61
N GLU A 5 -23.03 -3.53 28.70
CA GLU A 5 -21.67 -2.99 28.87
C GLU A 5 -20.70 -3.54 27.82
N GLN A 6 -20.83 -4.81 27.43
CA GLN A 6 -20.04 -5.42 26.36
C GLN A 6 -20.32 -4.79 25.00
N ILE A 7 -21.59 -4.58 24.64
CA ILE A 7 -21.97 -3.92 23.37
C ILE A 7 -21.43 -2.50 23.31
N LYS A 8 -21.57 -1.74 24.41
CA LYS A 8 -21.06 -0.37 24.50
C LYS A 8 -19.54 -0.34 24.32
N THR A 9 -18.83 -1.20 25.03
CA THR A 9 -17.36 -1.32 24.93
C THR A 9 -16.93 -1.70 23.51
N TYR A 10 -17.64 -2.64 22.87
CA TYR A 10 -17.34 -3.05 21.50
C TYR A 10 -17.46 -1.88 20.52
N ARG A 11 -18.51 -1.07 20.64
CA ARG A 11 -18.70 0.12 19.79
C ARG A 11 -17.60 1.15 20.01
N GLU A 12 -17.28 1.46 21.27
CA GLU A 12 -16.21 2.41 21.62
C GLU A 12 -14.84 1.95 21.09
N LEU A 13 -14.55 0.65 21.16
CA LEU A 13 -13.34 0.08 20.55
C LEU A 13 -13.35 0.24 19.02
N GLY A 14 -14.49 -0.01 18.37
CA GLY A 14 -14.63 0.20 16.93
C GLY A 14 -14.36 1.65 16.51
N ASP A 15 -14.94 2.61 17.24
CA ASP A 15 -14.74 4.04 16.98
C ASP A 15 -13.27 4.45 17.18
N LYS A 16 -12.64 3.94 18.25
CA LYS A 16 -11.21 4.19 18.51
C LYS A 16 -10.29 3.56 17.47
N ILE A 17 -10.62 2.36 16.97
CA ILE A 17 -9.90 1.73 15.87
C ILE A 17 -9.99 2.60 14.62
N ASN A 18 -11.19 3.07 14.27
CA ASN A 18 -11.38 3.95 13.11
C ASN A 18 -10.58 5.25 13.23
N GLU A 19 -10.57 5.87 14.42
CA GLU A 19 -9.79 7.06 14.69
C GLU A 19 -8.28 6.80 14.53
N LEU A 20 -7.76 5.71 15.13
CA LEU A 20 -6.36 5.32 15.01
C LEU A 20 -5.97 4.99 13.56
N GLU A 21 -6.88 4.39 12.78
CA GLU A 21 -6.64 4.14 11.36
C GLU A 21 -6.56 5.43 10.54
N LEU A 22 -7.40 6.42 10.84
CA LEU A 22 -7.33 7.75 10.23
C LEU A 22 -6.02 8.46 10.56
N GLN A 23 -5.62 8.46 11.84
CA GLN A 23 -4.34 9.02 12.28
C GLN A 23 -3.16 8.31 11.62
N ARG A 24 -3.18 6.98 11.54
CA ARG A 24 -2.15 6.18 10.87
C ARG A 24 -2.03 6.53 9.39
N LYS A 25 -3.17 6.73 8.70
CA LYS A 25 -3.18 7.13 7.28
C LYS A 25 -2.60 8.53 7.10
N ALA A 26 -3.04 9.50 7.91
CA ALA A 26 -2.53 10.87 7.87
C ALA A 26 -1.01 10.91 8.08
N LEU A 27 -0.51 10.24 9.12
CA LEU A 27 0.93 10.13 9.38
C LEU A 27 1.68 9.44 8.22
N GLY A 28 1.07 8.41 7.61
CA GLY A 28 1.62 7.76 6.43
C GLY A 28 1.82 8.73 5.26
N PHE A 29 0.85 9.61 5.00
CA PHE A 29 0.97 10.64 3.97
C PHE A 29 2.06 11.67 4.29
N GLU A 30 2.14 12.13 5.53
CA GLU A 30 3.19 13.07 5.97
C GLU A 30 4.59 12.47 5.78
N ILE A 31 4.76 11.19 6.13
CA ILE A 31 6.02 10.47 5.93
C ILE A 31 6.35 10.42 4.43
N ILE A 32 5.39 10.09 3.56
CA ILE A 32 5.60 10.03 2.10
C ILE A 32 6.08 11.39 1.56
N GLN A 33 5.45 12.49 2.00
CA GLN A 33 5.82 13.84 1.55
C GLN A 33 7.25 14.23 1.97
N GLN A 34 7.75 13.68 3.06
CA GLN A 34 9.11 13.94 3.57
C GLN A 34 10.14 12.92 3.08
N MET A 35 9.71 11.79 2.51
CA MET A 35 10.62 10.74 2.03
C MET A 35 11.22 11.12 0.67
N GLU A 36 12.53 11.33 0.64
CA GLU A 36 13.29 11.51 -0.62
C GLU A 36 13.57 10.16 -1.31
N GLU A 37 13.83 9.12 -0.52
CA GLU A 37 14.19 7.79 -1.01
C GLU A 37 13.03 6.79 -0.94
N LYS A 38 13.03 5.82 -1.85
CA LYS A 38 12.07 4.71 -1.85
C LYS A 38 12.14 3.85 -0.58
N THR A 39 13.28 3.80 0.10
CA THR A 39 13.45 3.01 1.33
C THR A 39 14.37 3.74 2.30
N VAL A 40 13.88 3.95 3.52
CA VAL A 40 14.63 4.64 4.57
C VAL A 40 14.75 3.70 5.77
N LYS A 41 15.95 3.65 6.36
CA LYS A 41 16.22 2.93 7.60
C LYS A 41 16.42 3.92 8.73
N MET A 42 15.59 3.86 9.76
CA MET A 42 15.64 4.82 10.86
C MET A 42 15.16 4.18 12.16
N GLY A 43 15.91 4.36 13.25
CA GLY A 43 15.49 3.93 14.60
C GLY A 43 15.20 2.43 14.74
N GLY A 44 15.86 1.57 13.96
CA GLY A 44 15.60 0.12 13.95
C GLY A 44 14.33 -0.27 13.17
N PHE A 45 13.77 0.64 12.37
CA PHE A 45 12.70 0.38 11.42
C PHE A 45 13.19 0.55 9.99
N VAL A 46 12.55 -0.18 9.09
CA VAL A 46 12.68 -0.05 7.64
C VAL A 46 11.34 0.43 7.10
N VAL A 47 11.34 1.65 6.57
CA VAL A 47 10.19 2.27 5.91
C VAL A 47 10.38 2.12 4.40
N ARG A 48 9.36 1.57 3.72
CA ARG A 48 9.35 1.42 2.27
C ARG A 48 8.19 2.21 1.68
N HIS A 49 8.48 3.07 0.70
CA HIS A 49 7.48 3.78 -0.08
C HIS A 49 7.09 2.94 -1.30
N TYR A 50 5.80 2.66 -1.45
CA TYR A 50 5.22 1.98 -2.59
C TYR A 50 4.33 2.92 -3.38
N LYS A 51 4.53 2.92 -4.69
CA LYS A 51 3.61 3.48 -5.67
C LYS A 51 2.96 2.34 -6.42
N ARG A 52 1.63 2.34 -6.52
CA ARG A 52 0.87 1.32 -7.22
C ARG A 52 -0.22 1.95 -8.05
N LEU A 53 -0.27 1.58 -9.32
CA LEU A 53 -1.39 1.91 -10.20
C LEU A 53 -2.60 1.03 -9.86
N SER A 54 -3.70 1.68 -9.49
CA SER A 54 -5.03 1.09 -9.36
C SER A 54 -5.75 1.27 -10.68
N ILE A 55 -5.97 0.15 -11.36
CA ILE A 55 -6.64 0.10 -12.67
C ILE A 55 -8.05 -0.42 -12.45
N LYS A 56 -9.04 0.47 -12.51
CA LYS A 56 -10.47 0.17 -12.44
C LYS A 56 -11.15 0.56 -13.76
N LEU A 57 -10.69 -0.06 -14.85
CA LEU A 57 -11.30 0.10 -16.17
C LEU A 57 -12.30 -1.01 -16.45
N SER A 58 -13.39 -0.65 -17.11
CA SER A 58 -14.26 -1.60 -17.79
C SER A 58 -13.60 -2.11 -19.08
N ILE A 59 -14.12 -3.19 -19.65
CA ILE A 59 -13.67 -3.70 -20.95
C ILE A 59 -13.95 -2.68 -22.06
N GLU A 60 -15.08 -1.98 -21.97
CA GLU A 60 -15.49 -0.95 -22.94
C GLU A 60 -14.50 0.22 -22.95
N GLU A 61 -14.11 0.70 -21.77
CA GLU A 61 -13.11 1.75 -21.63
C GLU A 61 -11.74 1.26 -22.13
N ALA A 62 -11.37 0.02 -21.82
CA ALA A 62 -10.12 -0.57 -22.30
C ALA A 62 -10.06 -0.67 -23.83
N ARG A 63 -11.20 -0.89 -24.52
CA ARG A 63 -11.27 -0.88 -26.00
C ARG A 63 -10.98 0.51 -26.59
N ILE A 64 -11.41 1.58 -25.92
CA ILE A 64 -11.14 2.96 -26.36
C ILE A 64 -9.63 3.22 -26.41
N PHE A 65 -8.90 2.68 -25.44
CA PHE A 65 -7.43 2.80 -25.34
C PHE A 65 -6.67 1.68 -26.09
N ASP A 66 -7.36 0.86 -26.89
CA ASP A 66 -6.79 -0.32 -27.56
C ASP A 66 -5.98 -1.22 -26.59
N ALA A 67 -6.47 -1.32 -25.36
CA ALA A 67 -5.82 -2.01 -24.25
C ALA A 67 -6.61 -3.26 -23.83
N THR A 68 -6.99 -4.07 -24.81
CA THR A 68 -7.68 -5.35 -24.61
C THR A 68 -6.88 -6.51 -25.18
N LYS A 69 -6.87 -7.64 -24.47
CA LYS A 69 -6.31 -8.91 -24.97
C LYS A 69 -7.33 -9.65 -25.84
N MET A 70 -6.87 -10.69 -26.54
CA MET A 70 -7.72 -11.50 -27.44
C MET A 70 -8.95 -12.10 -26.74
N GLU A 71 -8.89 -12.34 -25.42
CA GLU A 71 -10.00 -12.89 -24.62
C GLU A 71 -10.98 -11.80 -24.11
N GLU A 72 -10.93 -10.59 -24.66
CA GLU A 72 -11.69 -9.41 -24.16
C GLU A 72 -11.40 -9.07 -22.70
N VAL A 73 -10.17 -9.32 -22.25
CA VAL A 73 -9.72 -8.96 -20.91
C VAL A 73 -8.91 -7.66 -20.99
N VAL A 74 -9.08 -6.80 -19.99
CA VAL A 74 -8.31 -5.56 -19.82
C VAL A 74 -6.81 -5.86 -19.76
N ASP A 75 -6.05 -5.29 -20.69
CA ASP A 75 -4.58 -5.37 -20.73
C ASP A 75 -3.96 -4.33 -19.78
N LYS A 76 -3.71 -4.78 -18.55
CA LYS A 76 -3.11 -3.94 -17.50
C LYS A 76 -1.68 -3.50 -17.82
N ASP A 77 -0.93 -4.20 -18.66
CA ASP A 77 0.44 -3.82 -18.96
C ASP A 77 0.47 -2.72 -20.02
N ARG A 78 -0.44 -2.79 -21.01
CA ARG A 78 -0.65 -1.71 -21.98
C ARG A 78 -1.19 -0.43 -21.32
N ILE A 79 -2.10 -0.56 -20.36
CA ILE A 79 -2.60 0.58 -19.57
C ILE A 79 -1.50 1.25 -18.75
N LYS A 80 -0.61 0.48 -18.11
CA LYS A 80 0.55 1.05 -17.40
C LYS A 80 1.45 1.84 -18.36
N ALA A 81 1.74 1.28 -19.53
CA ALA A 81 2.58 1.94 -20.52
C ALA A 81 1.95 3.26 -21.01
N LEU A 82 0.64 3.28 -21.26
CA LEU A 82 -0.09 4.50 -21.63
C LEU A 82 -0.03 5.55 -20.51
N TYR A 83 -0.27 5.14 -19.27
CA TYR A 83 -0.20 6.03 -18.11
C TYR A 83 1.22 6.60 -17.91
N GLU A 84 2.27 5.78 -18.08
CA GLU A 84 3.67 6.20 -18.01
C GLU A 84 4.08 7.15 -19.15
N GLN A 85 3.40 7.08 -20.30
CA GLN A 85 3.57 8.00 -21.43
C GLN A 85 2.86 9.34 -21.23
N GLY A 86 2.12 9.51 -20.13
CA GLY A 86 1.38 10.72 -19.81
C GLY A 86 -0.02 10.78 -20.44
N GLU A 87 -0.50 9.67 -21.03
CA GLU A 87 -1.87 9.59 -21.54
C GLU A 87 -2.86 9.49 -20.37
N PRO A 88 -3.88 10.37 -20.31
CA PRO A 88 -4.89 10.31 -19.27
C PRO A 88 -5.82 9.11 -19.49
N VAL A 89 -5.52 7.99 -18.83
CA VAL A 89 -6.38 6.80 -18.86
C VAL A 89 -7.45 6.91 -17.75
N GLN A 90 -8.70 7.13 -18.17
CA GLN A 90 -9.84 7.18 -17.25
C GLN A 90 -9.95 5.87 -16.45
N GLY A 91 -10.16 5.95 -15.13
CA GLY A 91 -10.22 4.77 -14.26
C GLY A 91 -8.87 4.24 -13.77
N VAL A 92 -7.76 4.87 -14.15
CA VAL A 92 -6.44 4.65 -13.54
C VAL A 92 -6.17 5.72 -12.48
N SER A 93 -5.80 5.28 -11.28
CA SER A 93 -5.30 6.18 -10.24
C SER A 93 -4.01 5.65 -9.63
N GLU A 94 -3.10 6.56 -9.30
CA GLU A 94 -1.92 6.20 -8.50
C GLU A 94 -2.29 6.18 -7.02
N ILE A 95 -1.90 5.11 -6.34
CA ILE A 95 -2.03 4.96 -4.89
C ILE A 95 -0.63 4.88 -4.32
N GLU A 96 -0.32 5.81 -3.43
CA GLU A 96 0.92 5.83 -2.67
C GLU A 96 0.65 5.36 -1.23
N TYR A 97 1.54 4.51 -0.71
CA TYR A 97 1.47 4.07 0.69
C TYR A 97 2.85 3.66 1.21
N ILE A 98 3.00 3.67 2.53
CA ILE A 98 4.20 3.18 3.19
C ILE A 98 3.98 1.83 3.86
N HIS A 99 5.06 1.05 3.93
CA HIS A 99 5.15 -0.11 4.79
C HIS A 99 6.30 0.08 5.78
N VAL A 100 5.97 0.11 7.08
CA VAL A 100 6.95 0.20 8.16
C VAL A 100 7.12 -1.18 8.78
N SER A 101 8.35 -1.68 8.78
CA SER A 101 8.71 -2.98 9.34
C SER A 101 9.86 -2.82 10.33
N ARG A 102 9.93 -3.67 11.37
CA ARG A 102 11.10 -3.70 12.26
C ARG A 102 12.30 -4.29 11.52
N GLU A 103 13.47 -3.71 11.71
CA GLU A 103 14.72 -4.26 11.17
C GLU A 103 15.00 -5.60 11.86
N LYS A 104 15.12 -6.68 11.08
CA LYS A 104 15.51 -7.97 11.62
C LYS A 104 16.97 -7.88 12.06
N LYS A 105 17.24 -7.97 13.36
CA LYS A 105 18.61 -8.19 13.86
C LYS A 105 19.15 -9.46 13.21
N LYS A 106 20.21 -9.37 12.41
CA LYS A 106 20.94 -10.55 11.96
C LYS A 106 21.53 -11.21 13.20
N MET A 107 21.01 -12.38 13.59
CA MET A 107 21.73 -13.26 14.50
C MET A 107 22.94 -13.79 13.74
N ILE A 108 24.13 -13.33 14.11
CA ILE A 108 25.39 -13.92 13.64
C ILE A 108 25.49 -15.27 14.36
N ILE A 109 25.14 -16.36 13.66
CA ILE A 109 25.41 -17.72 14.16
C ILE A 109 26.91 -17.97 13.95
N GLY A 110 27.71 -17.39 14.83
CA GLY A 110 29.11 -17.72 14.99
C GLY A 110 29.22 -18.84 16.02
N GLN A 111 29.21 -20.09 15.56
CA GLN A 111 29.83 -21.19 16.29
C GLN A 111 30.65 -22.01 15.29
N THR A 112 31.89 -21.55 15.10
CA THR A 112 33.01 -22.41 14.75
C THR A 112 33.14 -23.48 15.84
N TYR A 113 32.74 -24.72 15.52
CA TYR A 113 33.26 -25.88 16.23
C TYR A 113 34.51 -26.34 15.48
N SER A 114 35.66 -25.89 15.95
CA SER A 114 36.91 -26.63 15.79
C SER A 114 37.05 -27.57 16.97
N ARG A 115 36.96 -28.87 16.71
CA ARG A 115 37.82 -29.90 17.29
C ARG A 115 37.64 -31.19 16.50
#